data_AF-A0A8X6QRA6-F1
#
_entry.id   AF-A0A8X6QRA6-F1
#
_cell.length_a   1.000
_cell.length_b   1.000
_cell.length_c   1.000
_cell.angle_alpha   90.00
_cell.angle_beta   90.00
_cell.angle_gamma   90.00
#
_symmetry.space_group_name_H-M   'P 1'
#
loop_
_entity.id
_entity.type
_entity.pdbx_description
1 polymer ?
#
loop_
_entity_poly.entity_id
_entity_poly.type
_entity_poly.pdbx_seq_one_letter_code
_entity_poly.pdbx_strand_id
1 'polypeptide(L)'
;MAEKEYDGLLKFIKRTAEPVKDQLVQFVYPLYVYIYFIFLRQNKILEAQKFISKYSKPFLNAEGYTEVIEELHKFKTYHEPQCHSYFKNFYENKYLIKASEDSLKLLKTYLQEAQCRILVTILQCQFLIKVIESESNSNVELENSVNLNDENNSNSVNVKTEINSNDVNVETEIN
;
A
#
# COMPACT_ATOMS: atom_id res chain seq x y z
N MET A 1 -25.61 -7.27 -4.96
CA MET A 1 -24.98 -6.48 -6.03
C MET A 1 -23.56 -6.09 -5.65
N ALA A 2 -23.35 -5.31 -4.57
CA ALA A 2 -22.01 -4.93 -4.09
C ALA A 2 -21.06 -6.13 -3.85
N GLU A 3 -21.55 -7.17 -3.17
CA GLU A 3 -20.79 -8.40 -2.96
C GLU A 3 -20.32 -9.06 -4.26
N LYS A 4 -21.18 -9.10 -5.30
CA LYS A 4 -20.84 -9.70 -6.60
C LYS A 4 -19.75 -8.89 -7.32
N GLU A 5 -19.82 -7.56 -7.25
CA GLU A 5 -18.78 -6.69 -7.81
C GLU A 5 -17.46 -6.89 -7.09
N TYR A 6 -17.47 -6.98 -5.75
CA TYR A 6 -16.27 -7.26 -4.96
C TYR A 6 -15.66 -8.63 -5.26
N ASP A 7 -16.48 -9.67 -5.35
CA ASP A 7 -16.04 -11.02 -5.73
C ASP A 7 -15.40 -11.04 -7.13
N GLY A 8 -16.01 -10.32 -8.07
CA GLY A 8 -15.48 -10.11 -9.41
C GLY A 8 -14.11 -9.43 -9.38
N LEU A 9 -13.98 -8.36 -8.60
CA LEU A 9 -12.72 -7.63 -8.45
C LEU A 9 -11.62 -8.52 -7.88
N LEU A 10 -11.91 -9.31 -6.85
CA LEU A 10 -10.94 -10.25 -6.28
C LEU A 10 -10.46 -11.27 -7.31
N LYS A 11 -11.37 -11.81 -8.13
CA LYS A 11 -11.03 -12.76 -9.21
C LYS A 11 -10.20 -12.10 -10.31
N PHE A 12 -10.52 -10.86 -10.65
CA PHE A 12 -9.76 -10.06 -11.59
C PHE A 12 -8.34 -9.84 -11.10
N ILE A 13 -8.16 -9.29 -9.89
CA ILE A 13 -6.84 -9.04 -9.29
C ILE A 13 -6.01 -10.31 -9.21
N LYS A 14 -6.60 -11.45 -8.83
CA LYS A 14 -5.90 -12.75 -8.78
C LYS A 14 -5.37 -13.23 -10.13
N ARG A 15 -5.98 -12.80 -11.24
CA ARG A 15 -5.57 -13.18 -12.61
C ARG A 15 -4.61 -12.16 -13.24
N THR A 16 -4.47 -10.99 -12.64
CA THR A 16 -3.54 -9.96 -13.08
C THR A 16 -2.11 -10.38 -12.77
N ALA A 17 -1.18 -10.10 -13.69
CA ALA A 17 0.24 -10.37 -13.49
C ALA A 17 0.92 -9.29 -12.61
N GLU A 18 2.03 -9.65 -11.98
CA GLU A 18 2.90 -8.67 -11.33
C GLU A 18 3.63 -7.80 -12.37
N PRO A 19 3.89 -6.51 -12.09
CA PRO A 19 3.76 -5.81 -10.79
C PRO A 19 2.40 -5.12 -10.56
N VAL A 20 1.48 -5.19 -11.53
CA VAL A 20 0.18 -4.50 -11.45
C VAL A 20 -0.68 -5.08 -10.33
N LYS A 21 -0.65 -6.40 -10.14
CA LYS A 21 -1.43 -7.09 -9.10
C LYS A 21 -1.10 -6.58 -7.70
N ASP A 22 0.17 -6.40 -7.35
CA ASP A 22 0.59 -5.83 -6.06
C ASP A 22 0.04 -4.42 -5.82
N GLN A 23 -0.07 -3.59 -6.86
CA GLN A 23 -0.66 -2.27 -6.76
C GLN A 23 -2.19 -2.32 -6.60
N LEU A 24 -2.86 -3.23 -7.31
CA LEU A 24 -4.31 -3.39 -7.24
C LEU A 24 -4.77 -4.05 -5.93
N VAL A 25 -3.94 -4.86 -5.29
CA VAL A 25 -4.23 -5.48 -3.99
C VAL A 25 -4.51 -4.43 -2.90
N GLN A 26 -3.89 -3.25 -2.99
CA GLN A 26 -4.07 -2.15 -2.02
C GLN A 26 -5.52 -1.66 -1.92
N PHE A 27 -6.34 -1.84 -2.97
CA PHE A 27 -7.75 -1.45 -2.98
C PHE A 27 -8.64 -2.44 -2.21
N VAL A 28 -8.19 -3.66 -2.00
CA VAL A 28 -9.02 -4.77 -1.53
C VAL A 28 -9.57 -4.54 -0.12
N TYR A 29 -8.70 -4.20 0.82
CA TYR A 29 -9.09 -3.91 2.21
C TYR A 29 -10.03 -2.71 2.34
N PRO A 30 -9.70 -1.50 1.83
CA PRO A 30 -10.59 -0.36 2.00
C PRO A 30 -11.94 -0.55 1.30
N LEU A 31 -11.98 -1.17 0.12
CA LEU A 31 -13.26 -1.50 -0.55
C LEU A 31 -14.10 -2.45 0.28
N TYR A 32 -13.49 -3.46 0.90
CA TYR A 32 -14.17 -4.37 1.82
C TYR A 32 -14.84 -3.61 2.98
N VAL A 33 -14.11 -2.70 3.63
CA VAL A 33 -14.66 -1.87 4.72
C VAL A 33 -15.80 -0.97 4.23
N TYR A 34 -15.62 -0.26 3.11
CA TYR A 34 -16.66 0.63 2.57
C TYR A 34 -17.93 -0.10 2.13
N ILE A 35 -17.80 -1.30 1.55
CA ILE A 35 -18.96 -2.12 1.17
C ILE A 35 -19.74 -2.54 2.42
N TYR A 36 -19.02 -2.93 3.49
CA TYR A 36 -19.66 -3.24 4.77
C TYR A 36 -20.44 -2.04 5.32
N PHE A 37 -19.86 -0.83 5.29
CA PHE A 37 -20.56 0.39 5.69
C PHE A 37 -21.77 0.71 4.83
N ILE A 38 -21.73 0.41 3.53
CA ILE A 38 -22.90 0.55 2.65
C ILE A 38 -24.03 -0.38 3.10
N PHE A 39 -23.73 -1.62 3.48
CA PHE A 39 -24.76 -2.53 3.99
C PHE A 39 -25.35 -2.04 5.32
N LEU A 40 -24.51 -1.56 6.25
CA LEU A 40 -24.97 -0.96 7.50
C LEU A 40 -25.86 0.26 7.25
N ARG A 41 -25.46 1.15 6.33
CA ARG A 41 -26.26 2.32 5.92
C ARG A 41 -27.61 1.95 5.32
N GLN A 42 -27.68 0.81 4.63
CA GLN A 42 -28.91 0.28 4.04
C GLN A 42 -29.74 -0.55 5.04
N ASN A 43 -29.34 -0.63 6.32
CA ASN A 43 -29.94 -1.48 7.35
C ASN A 43 -30.00 -2.98 6.96
N LYS A 44 -29.07 -3.44 6.11
CA LYS A 44 -28.95 -4.83 5.66
C LYS A 44 -27.95 -5.60 6.51
N ILE A 45 -28.26 -5.73 7.80
CA ILE A 45 -27.32 -6.26 8.80
C ILE A 45 -26.95 -7.72 8.51
N LEU A 46 -27.92 -8.55 8.10
CA LEU A 46 -27.66 -9.97 7.82
C LEU A 46 -26.71 -10.14 6.63
N GLU A 47 -26.89 -9.34 5.58
CA GLU A 47 -26.00 -9.31 4.43
C GLU A 47 -24.62 -8.73 4.79
N ALA A 48 -24.57 -7.69 5.62
CA ALA A 48 -23.33 -7.13 6.14
C ALA A 48 -22.52 -8.20 6.89
N GLN A 49 -23.17 -8.94 7.79
CA GLN A 49 -22.56 -9.98 8.62
C GLN A 49 -22.14 -11.22 7.81
N LYS A 50 -22.91 -11.59 6.78
CA LYS A 50 -22.49 -12.62 5.82
C LYS A 50 -21.28 -12.18 5.00
N PHE A 51 -21.28 -10.94 4.52
CA PHE A 51 -20.21 -10.37 3.70
C PHE A 51 -18.89 -10.30 4.49
N ILE A 52 -18.92 -9.70 5.69
CA ILE A 52 -17.73 -9.56 6.55
C ILE A 52 -17.13 -10.93 6.88
N SER A 53 -17.96 -11.90 7.29
CA SER A 53 -17.51 -13.26 7.63
C SER A 53 -16.93 -14.02 6.43
N LYS A 54 -17.45 -13.79 5.23
CA LYS A 54 -17.02 -14.47 4.01
C LYS A 54 -15.64 -14.01 3.52
N TYR A 55 -15.35 -12.72 3.64
CA TYR A 55 -14.15 -12.11 3.06
C TYR A 55 -13.11 -11.68 4.10
N SER A 56 -13.30 -11.99 5.39
CA SER A 56 -12.36 -11.64 6.47
C SER A 56 -11.06 -12.45 6.46
N LYS A 57 -11.07 -13.69 5.95
CA LYS A 57 -9.93 -14.63 6.04
C LYS A 57 -8.57 -14.04 5.61
N PRO A 58 -8.44 -13.32 4.47
CA PRO A 58 -7.16 -12.76 4.06
C PRO A 58 -6.61 -11.72 5.04
N PHE A 59 -7.49 -11.02 5.77
CA PHE A 59 -7.12 -9.96 6.70
C PHE A 59 -6.88 -10.50 8.11
N LEU A 60 -7.57 -11.57 8.53
CA LEU A 60 -7.33 -12.21 9.82
C LEU A 60 -5.92 -12.80 9.96
N ASN A 61 -5.31 -13.19 8.82
CA ASN A 61 -3.95 -13.71 8.77
C ASN A 61 -2.89 -12.61 8.58
N ALA A 62 -3.29 -11.37 8.36
CA ALA A 62 -2.38 -10.26 8.17
C ALA A 62 -2.02 -9.64 9.53
N GLU A 63 -0.74 -9.40 9.75
CA GLU A 63 -0.23 -8.83 11.00
C GLU A 63 -0.86 -7.46 11.26
N GLY A 64 -1.38 -7.26 12.49
CA GLY A 64 -2.03 -6.01 12.92
C GLY A 64 -3.45 -5.78 12.40
N TYR A 65 -4.03 -6.71 11.63
CA TYR A 65 -5.42 -6.60 11.14
C TYR A 65 -6.42 -7.44 11.93
N THR A 66 -5.97 -8.43 12.71
CA THR A 66 -6.87 -9.36 13.42
C THR A 66 -7.83 -8.63 14.35
N GLU A 67 -7.32 -7.80 15.28
CA GLU A 67 -8.18 -7.08 16.23
C GLU A 67 -9.13 -6.10 15.52
N VAL A 68 -8.62 -5.41 14.49
CA VAL A 68 -9.39 -4.46 13.69
C VAL A 68 -10.58 -5.14 13.00
N ILE A 69 -10.37 -6.33 12.45
CA ILE A 69 -11.44 -7.11 11.81
C ILE A 69 -12.45 -7.61 12.84
N GLU A 70 -11.98 -8.07 14.01
CA GLU A 70 -12.88 -8.48 15.09
C GLU A 70 -13.75 -7.34 15.60
N GLU A 71 -13.23 -6.12 15.68
CA GLU A 71 -14.02 -4.92 16.00
C GLU A 71 -15.03 -4.60 14.91
N LEU A 72 -14.62 -4.69 13.64
CA LEU A 72 -15.50 -4.45 12.50
C LEU A 72 -16.72 -5.41 12.49
N HIS A 73 -16.53 -6.65 12.93
CA HIS A 73 -17.60 -7.64 13.06
C HIS A 73 -18.66 -7.27 14.11
N LYS A 74 -18.30 -6.49 15.13
CA LYS A 74 -19.20 -6.14 16.24
C LYS A 74 -20.26 -5.11 15.84
N PHE A 75 -20.02 -4.32 14.79
CA PHE A 75 -20.95 -3.29 14.36
C PHE A 75 -22.25 -3.88 13.80
N LYS A 76 -23.35 -3.24 14.16
CA LYS A 76 -24.72 -3.61 13.76
C LYS A 76 -25.50 -2.41 13.21
N THR A 77 -24.97 -1.21 13.38
CA THR A 77 -25.61 0.05 12.98
C THR A 77 -24.64 0.93 12.20
N TYR A 78 -25.17 1.85 11.40
CA TYR A 78 -24.36 2.76 10.61
C TYR A 78 -23.55 3.77 11.45
N HIS A 79 -23.93 4.01 12.71
CA HIS A 79 -23.30 5.02 13.57
C HIS A 79 -22.11 4.49 14.37
N GLU A 80 -22.10 3.21 14.76
CA GLU A 80 -21.01 2.65 15.58
C GLU A 80 -19.61 2.84 14.95
N PRO A 81 -19.40 2.59 13.64
CA PRO A 81 -18.09 2.80 13.04
C PRO A 81 -17.64 4.28 13.04
N GLN A 82 -18.59 5.23 13.06
CA GLN A 82 -18.30 6.67 13.03
C GLN A 82 -17.77 7.17 14.38
N CYS A 83 -18.14 6.50 15.48
CA CYS A 83 -17.66 6.82 16.82
C CYS A 83 -16.39 6.03 17.19
N HIS A 84 -15.96 5.10 16.35
CA HIS A 84 -14.83 4.23 16.62
C HIS A 84 -13.49 4.91 16.28
N SER A 85 -12.48 4.79 17.15
CA SER A 85 -11.18 5.46 17.00
C SER A 85 -10.52 5.21 15.63
N TYR A 86 -10.49 3.94 15.19
CA TYR A 86 -9.93 3.54 13.89
C TYR A 86 -10.88 3.84 12.71
N PHE A 87 -12.11 3.32 12.75
CA PHE A 87 -13.03 3.38 11.61
C PHE A 87 -13.61 4.77 11.33
N LYS A 88 -13.62 5.67 12.30
CA LYS A 88 -14.00 7.08 12.09
C LYS A 88 -13.19 7.73 10.96
N ASN A 89 -11.91 7.37 10.82
CA ASN A 89 -11.06 7.89 9.77
C ASN A 89 -11.55 7.56 8.35
N PHE A 90 -12.24 6.42 8.15
CA PHE A 90 -12.85 6.06 6.87
C PHE A 90 -14.02 6.97 6.48
N TYR A 91 -14.61 7.69 7.44
CA TYR A 91 -15.68 8.66 7.17
C TYR A 91 -15.14 10.08 6.99
N GLU A 92 -14.08 10.42 7.73
CA GLU A 92 -13.53 11.76 7.77
C GLU A 92 -12.51 12.03 6.67
N ASN A 93 -11.83 10.98 6.18
CA ASN A 93 -10.73 11.12 5.23
C ASN A 93 -10.89 10.19 4.04
N LYS A 94 -10.45 10.66 2.86
CA LYS A 94 -10.33 9.80 1.68
C LYS A 94 -9.16 8.84 1.86
N TYR A 95 -9.38 7.57 1.52
CA TYR A 95 -8.36 6.55 1.59
C TYR A 95 -7.32 6.77 0.48
N LEU A 96 -6.06 7.00 0.86
CA LEU A 96 -4.97 7.27 -0.07
C LEU A 96 -4.45 5.96 -0.68
N ILE A 97 -4.40 5.89 -2.01
CA ILE A 97 -3.71 4.80 -2.73
C ILE A 97 -2.75 5.38 -3.75
N LYS A 98 -1.60 4.73 -3.90
CA LYS A 98 -0.59 5.03 -4.92
C LYS A 98 -0.51 3.87 -5.91
N ALA A 99 -0.69 4.15 -7.19
CA ALA A 99 -0.61 3.15 -8.26
C ALA A 99 -0.13 3.80 -9.56
N SER A 100 0.49 3.02 -10.45
CA SER A 100 0.93 3.49 -11.76
C SER A 100 -0.27 3.77 -12.66
N GLU A 101 -0.05 4.59 -13.69
CA GLU A 101 -1.09 4.90 -14.68
C GLU A 101 -1.62 3.64 -15.36
N ASP A 102 -0.73 2.69 -15.69
CA ASP A 102 -1.12 1.42 -16.32
C ASP A 102 -2.02 0.57 -15.42
N SER A 103 -1.70 0.46 -14.13
CA SER A 103 -2.53 -0.26 -13.16
C SER A 103 -3.92 0.35 -13.06
N LEU A 104 -3.99 1.69 -13.02
CA LEU A 104 -5.25 2.41 -12.92
C LEU A 104 -6.07 2.31 -14.21
N LYS A 105 -5.42 2.36 -15.37
CA LYS A 105 -6.06 2.17 -16.68
C LYS A 105 -6.65 0.77 -16.79
N LEU A 106 -5.90 -0.25 -16.38
CA LEU A 106 -6.37 -1.64 -16.40
C LEU A 106 -7.56 -1.84 -15.45
N LEU A 107 -7.48 -1.29 -14.23
CA LEU A 107 -8.59 -1.32 -13.27
C LEU A 107 -9.83 -0.60 -13.83
N LYS A 108 -9.66 0.57 -14.44
CA LYS A 108 -10.76 1.35 -15.03
C LYS A 108 -11.46 0.57 -16.14
N THR A 109 -10.71 -0.04 -17.06
CA THR A 109 -11.27 -0.86 -18.14
C THR A 109 -12.12 -2.00 -17.57
N TYR A 110 -11.58 -2.74 -16.58
CA TYR A 110 -12.30 -3.81 -15.92
C TYR A 110 -13.62 -3.34 -15.29
N LEU A 111 -13.58 -2.24 -14.52
CA LEU A 111 -14.76 -1.70 -13.84
C LEU A 111 -15.86 -1.28 -14.82
N GLN A 112 -15.48 -0.77 -16.00
CA GLN A 112 -16.40 -0.39 -17.06
C GLN A 112 -17.04 -1.61 -17.74
N GLU A 113 -16.22 -2.58 -18.16
CA GLU A 113 -16.68 -3.80 -18.84
C GLU A 113 -17.57 -4.67 -17.95
N ALA A 114 -17.18 -4.83 -16.68
CA ALA A 114 -17.94 -5.59 -15.69
C ALA A 114 -19.13 -4.80 -15.09
N GLN A 115 -19.32 -3.55 -15.51
CA GLN A 115 -20.39 -2.64 -15.06
C GLN A 115 -20.45 -2.50 -13.53
N CYS A 116 -19.29 -2.40 -12.87
CA CYS A 116 -19.16 -2.32 -11.42
C CYS A 116 -19.50 -0.92 -10.87
N ARG A 117 -20.77 -0.52 -10.97
CA ARG A 117 -21.24 0.83 -10.61
C ARG A 117 -21.02 1.16 -9.14
N ILE A 118 -21.17 0.18 -8.24
CA ILE A 118 -21.02 0.42 -6.81
C ILE A 118 -19.55 0.65 -6.49
N LEU A 119 -18.64 -0.18 -7.02
CA LEU A 119 -17.20 0.01 -6.83
C LEU A 119 -16.71 1.35 -7.41
N VAL A 120 -17.16 1.71 -8.61
CA VAL A 120 -16.83 3.01 -9.23
C VAL A 120 -17.27 4.17 -8.33
N THR A 121 -18.48 4.10 -7.78
CA THR A 121 -19.00 5.14 -6.87
C THR A 121 -18.14 5.24 -5.61
N ILE A 122 -17.78 4.10 -5.01
CA ILE A 122 -16.94 4.07 -3.81
C ILE A 122 -15.57 4.70 -4.12
N LEU A 123 -14.92 4.32 -5.22
CA LEU A 123 -13.61 4.84 -5.61
C LEU A 123 -13.64 6.36 -5.80
N GLN A 124 -14.68 6.90 -6.45
CA GLN A 124 -14.80 8.34 -6.68
C GLN A 124 -15.03 9.15 -5.40
N CYS A 125 -15.85 8.62 -4.48
CA CYS A 125 -16.21 9.35 -3.27
C CYS A 125 -15.18 9.20 -2.15
N GLN A 126 -14.63 7.99 -1.99
CA GLN A 126 -13.92 7.59 -0.77
C GLN A 126 -12.41 7.42 -0.94
N PHE A 127 -11.88 7.53 -2.17
CA PHE A 127 -10.46 7.33 -2.43
C PHE A 127 -9.80 8.61 -2.93
N LEU A 128 -8.56 8.79 -2.52
CA LEU A 128 -7.62 9.73 -3.10
C LEU A 128 -6.53 8.91 -3.80
N ILE A 129 -6.60 8.84 -5.13
CA ILE A 129 -5.66 8.04 -5.91
C ILE A 129 -4.56 8.97 -6.43
N LYS A 130 -3.29 8.63 -6.11
CA LYS A 130 -2.11 9.31 -6.63
C LYS A 130 -1.41 8.42 -7.65
N VAL A 131 -1.17 8.98 -8.83
CA VAL A 131 -0.38 8.30 -9.87
C VAL A 131 1.08 8.35 -9.47
N ILE A 132 1.75 7.20 -9.50
CA ILE A 132 3.21 7.11 -9.34
C ILE A 132 3.84 6.77 -10.70
N GLU A 133 4.96 7.39 -11.01
CA GLU A 133 5.74 7.06 -12.19
C GLU A 133 6.40 5.69 -11.98
N SER A 134 6.34 4.82 -12.98
CA SER A 134 7.13 3.60 -12.98
C SER A 134 8.61 3.98 -13.08
N GLU A 135 9.45 3.47 -12.19
CA GLU A 135 10.90 3.58 -12.27
C GLU A 135 11.40 2.80 -13.50
N SER A 136 11.28 3.41 -14.66
CA SER A 136 11.85 2.93 -15.92
C SER A 136 12.25 4.15 -16.72
N ASN A 137 13.23 4.90 -16.18
CA ASN A 137 14.14 5.82 -16.90
C ASN A 137 15.17 6.40 -15.91
N SER A 138 15.99 5.57 -15.25
CA SER A 138 17.35 6.02 -14.99
C SER A 138 18.13 5.77 -16.27
N ASN A 139 18.19 6.78 -17.14
CA ASN A 139 19.17 6.79 -18.22
C ASN A 139 20.53 6.47 -17.61
N VAL A 140 21.16 5.41 -18.12
CA VAL A 140 22.58 5.18 -17.93
C VAL A 140 23.27 6.32 -18.67
N GLU A 141 23.49 7.45 -18.00
CA GLU A 141 24.54 8.39 -18.38
C GLU A 141 25.85 7.74 -17.99
N LEU A 142 26.34 6.89 -18.90
CA LEU A 142 27.73 6.51 -18.97
C LEU A 142 28.49 7.79 -19.33
N GLU A 143 28.90 8.58 -18.32
CA GLU A 143 29.91 9.63 -18.51
C GLU A 143 31.24 8.94 -18.84
N ASN A 144 31.37 8.62 -20.13
CA ASN A 144 32.58 8.19 -20.77
C ASN A 144 33.38 9.43 -21.14
N SER A 145 33.98 10.11 -20.16
CA SER A 145 35.01 11.11 -20.43
C SER A 145 36.39 10.47 -20.26
N VAL A 146 36.91 9.97 -21.38
CA VAL A 146 38.33 9.74 -21.60
C VAL A 146 39.06 11.06 -21.32
N ASN A 147 39.84 11.12 -20.26
CA ASN A 147 40.78 12.21 -20.03
C ASN A 147 42.19 11.67 -20.32
N LEU A 148 42.61 11.86 -21.57
CA LEU A 148 44.02 11.84 -21.97
C LEU A 148 44.57 13.22 -21.65
N ASN A 149 45.61 13.29 -20.81
CA ASN A 149 46.76 14.19 -20.96
C ASN A 149 47.78 13.94 -19.83
N ASP A 150 48.81 13.19 -20.21
CA ASP A 150 50.24 13.37 -19.99
C ASP A 150 50.80 14.10 -18.75
N GLU A 151 51.69 13.35 -18.08
CA GLU A 151 53.01 13.70 -17.58
C GLU A 151 53.23 15.07 -16.90
N ASN A 152 53.58 15.04 -15.61
CA ASN A 152 54.95 15.34 -15.20
C ASN A 152 55.22 15.18 -13.68
N ASN A 153 56.18 14.29 -13.41
CA ASN A 153 57.36 14.54 -12.58
C ASN A 153 57.33 14.41 -11.04
N SER A 154 58.30 13.60 -10.60
CA SER A 154 59.08 13.65 -9.36
C SER A 154 58.64 12.84 -8.13
N ASN A 155 59.33 11.71 -7.99
CA ASN A 155 60.10 11.28 -6.82
C ASN A 155 59.48 11.49 -5.42
N SER A 156 59.18 10.40 -4.72
CA SER A 156 60.13 9.85 -3.73
C SER A 156 59.57 8.61 -3.04
N VAL A 157 60.48 7.67 -2.85
CA VAL A 157 60.41 6.44 -2.07
C VAL A 157 60.03 6.76 -0.61
N ASN A 158 59.06 6.06 -0.01
CA ASN A 158 59.36 5.34 1.22
C ASN A 158 58.38 4.20 1.56
N VAL A 159 58.99 3.20 2.19
CA VAL A 159 58.53 1.86 2.52
C VAL A 159 58.16 1.80 4.02
N LYS A 160 57.36 0.78 4.40
CA LYS A 160 57.04 0.22 5.74
C LYS A 160 55.84 0.84 6.48
N THR A 161 54.76 0.09 6.75
CA THR A 161 54.48 -0.98 7.76
C THR A 161 54.46 -0.51 9.22
N GLU A 162 53.62 -1.23 10.00
CA GLU A 162 53.34 -1.17 11.45
C GLU A 162 52.10 -0.29 11.74
N ILE A 163 50.90 -0.81 12.06
CA ILE A 163 50.49 -1.77 13.09
C ILE A 163 51.27 -1.59 14.40
N ASN A 164 50.71 -0.83 15.36
CA ASN A 164 50.45 -1.40 16.67
C ASN A 164 49.40 -0.62 17.48
N SER A 165 48.87 -1.37 18.42
CA SER A 165 47.68 -1.23 19.25
C SER A 165 47.91 -0.38 20.51
N ASN A 166 46.82 -0.25 21.29
CA ASN A 166 46.76 0.05 22.73
C ASN A 166 46.85 1.55 23.09
N ASP A 167 46.12 2.11 24.06
CA ASP A 167 45.37 1.59 25.20
C ASP A 167 44.29 2.60 25.68
N VAL A 168 43.21 2.03 26.21
CA VAL A 168 42.39 2.37 27.40
C VAL A 168 42.66 3.69 28.17
N ASN A 169 41.58 4.46 28.42
CA ASN A 169 41.17 5.08 29.71
C ASN A 169 39.80 5.74 29.50
N VAL A 170 38.65 5.39 30.13
CA VAL A 170 38.24 5.38 31.55
C VAL A 170 38.53 6.69 32.29
N GLU A 171 37.45 7.46 32.56
CA GLU A 171 37.10 8.23 33.78
C GLU A 171 35.92 9.15 33.41
N THR A 172 34.65 8.90 33.77
CA THR A 172 33.94 9.23 35.03
C THR A 172 34.34 10.54 35.72
N GLU A 173 33.45 11.53 35.70
CA GLU A 173 33.13 12.44 36.83
C GLU A 173 31.79 13.15 36.55
N ILE A 174 30.67 12.69 37.15
CA ILE A 174 29.94 13.28 38.30
C ILE A 174 29.95 14.82 38.44
N ASN A 175 28.75 15.38 38.40
CA ASN A 175 28.21 16.34 39.37
C ASN A 175 26.70 16.12 39.53
#